data_AF-A0A2H1FF57-F1
#
_entry.id   AF-A0A2H1FF57-F1
#
_cell.length_a   1.000
_cell.length_b   1.000
_cell.length_c   1.000
_cell.angle_alpha   90.00
_cell.angle_beta   90.00
_cell.angle_gamma   90.00
#
_symmetry.space_group_name_H-M   'P 1'
#
loop_
_entity.id
_entity.type
_entity.pdbx_description
1 polymer ?
#
loop_
_entity_poly.entity_id
_entity_poly.type
_entity_poly.pdbx_seq_one_letter_code
_entity_poly.pdbx_strand_id
1 'polypeptide(L)'
;MGLFGRAKKEHVGDSKQDEAASSPREEPTSPEITDLKKEIENTAMMLESYTHELEKAKTLLDAVSLEAKTVQEEVESAREEIKSTKAEQNSILDQIKSANAELEMVRSQYSKTEAESIRQQINSAQEELSRINYEKESALTELESIKSNIISARQDLEKITSSRENEEREIESLKTQHETKKKEISLSKKELEFIETELATVGRASDTKKIVEAAGAVAASINAKYEAAKKELEIVKVALARTKEELESTKKELEFLKDKTDVKNVT
;
A
#
# COMPACT_ATOMS: atom_id res chain seq x y z
N MET A 1 30.81 39.62 -75.44
CA MET A 1 31.43 39.09 -76.68
C MET A 1 30.39 39.30 -77.77
N GLY A 2 30.51 40.34 -78.60
CA GLY A 2 31.22 40.30 -79.89
C GLY A 2 30.24 39.82 -80.98
N LEU A 3 30.22 40.25 -82.23
CA LEU A 3 31.15 41.01 -83.07
C LEU A 3 30.48 41.10 -84.46
N PHE A 4 30.61 42.24 -85.15
CA PHE A 4 30.49 42.44 -86.62
C PHE A 4 29.14 42.17 -87.33
N GLY A 5 28.75 42.89 -88.38
CA GLY A 5 29.47 43.87 -89.19
C GLY A 5 28.61 44.44 -90.34
N ARG A 6 29.12 45.56 -90.88
CA ARG A 6 28.74 46.34 -92.08
C ARG A 6 28.55 45.47 -93.34
N ALA A 7 27.94 45.85 -94.46
CA ALA A 7 27.87 47.09 -95.24
C ALA A 7 26.72 46.95 -96.27
N LYS A 8 26.36 47.83 -97.23
CA LYS A 8 27.08 48.85 -97.99
C LYS A 8 26.04 49.72 -98.73
N LYS A 9 26.46 50.95 -99.00
CA LYS A 9 25.79 52.07 -99.67
C LYS A 9 25.91 51.91 -101.19
N GLU A 10 24.91 52.32 -101.97
CA GLU A 10 25.14 53.10 -103.20
C GLU A 10 23.85 53.78 -103.69
N HIS A 11 24.09 54.94 -104.30
CA HIS A 11 23.18 55.99 -104.74
C HIS A 11 23.33 56.10 -106.27
N VAL A 12 22.51 56.96 -106.89
CA VAL A 12 22.53 57.45 -108.31
C VAL A 12 21.39 56.78 -109.10
N GLY A 13 20.54 57.48 -109.85
CA GLY A 13 20.52 58.88 -110.27
C GLY A 13 19.30 59.11 -111.16
N ASP A 14 19.01 60.39 -111.32
CA ASP A 14 17.88 61.05 -111.97
C ASP A 14 17.78 60.82 -113.50
N SER A 15 16.57 60.83 -114.06
CA SER A 15 16.29 61.38 -115.39
C SER A 15 14.77 61.40 -115.70
N LYS A 16 14.28 62.61 -115.96
CA LYS A 16 12.97 62.92 -116.56
C LYS A 16 13.00 62.62 -118.06
N GLN A 17 11.86 62.25 -118.66
CA GLN A 17 11.23 63.01 -119.76
C GLN A 17 9.91 62.39 -120.25
N ASP A 18 9.12 63.28 -120.85
CA ASP A 18 7.77 63.18 -121.39
C ASP A 18 7.55 62.17 -122.54
N GLU A 19 6.25 62.08 -122.89
CA GLU A 19 5.70 62.00 -124.27
C GLU A 19 5.14 60.68 -124.82
N ALA A 20 3.88 60.82 -125.25
CA ALA A 20 3.28 60.30 -126.48
C ALA A 20 2.92 58.79 -126.60
N ALA A 21 1.61 58.57 -126.58
CA ALA A 21 0.83 57.79 -127.55
C ALA A 21 1.58 56.82 -128.49
N SER A 22 1.26 55.52 -128.39
CA SER A 22 0.87 54.72 -129.58
C SER A 22 0.16 53.43 -129.15
N SER A 23 -0.87 53.09 -129.94
CA SER A 23 -1.68 51.86 -129.86
C SER A 23 -0.96 50.70 -130.59
N PRO A 24 -1.56 49.50 -130.66
CA PRO A 24 -0.93 48.22 -130.32
C PRO A 24 -0.13 47.62 -131.50
N ARG A 25 0.96 46.91 -131.20
CA ARG A 25 1.55 45.96 -132.16
C ARG A 25 1.35 44.56 -131.63
N GLU A 26 0.26 43.95 -132.05
CA GLU A 26 0.11 42.50 -132.08
C GLU A 26 1.11 41.97 -133.13
N GLU A 27 2.17 41.32 -132.65
CA GLU A 27 2.97 40.43 -133.46
C GLU A 27 2.28 39.05 -133.53
N PRO A 28 2.29 38.36 -134.69
CA PRO A 28 1.71 37.04 -134.80
C PRO A 28 2.64 36.06 -134.07
N THR A 29 2.31 35.76 -132.82
CA THR A 29 3.01 34.72 -132.05
C THR A 29 2.62 33.34 -132.57
N SER A 30 3.60 32.46 -132.77
CA SER A 30 3.38 31.07 -133.16
C SER A 30 2.61 30.30 -132.08
N PRO A 31 1.80 29.28 -132.43
CA PRO A 31 0.98 28.52 -131.48
C PRO A 31 1.80 27.90 -130.32
N GLU A 32 3.03 27.46 -130.58
CA GLU A 32 3.94 26.90 -129.56
C GLU A 32 4.31 27.90 -128.45
N ILE A 33 4.48 29.19 -128.77
CA ILE A 33 4.79 30.24 -127.78
C ILE A 33 3.59 30.49 -126.87
N THR A 34 2.37 30.38 -127.41
CA THR A 34 1.14 30.54 -126.62
C THR A 34 0.87 29.35 -125.70
N ASP A 35 1.21 28.13 -126.12
CA ASP A 35 1.09 26.93 -125.28
C ASP A 35 2.13 26.90 -124.16
N LEU A 36 3.39 27.26 -124.45
CA LEU A 36 4.43 27.42 -123.41
C LEU A 36 4.06 28.48 -122.37
N LYS A 37 3.43 29.59 -122.78
CA LYS A 37 2.93 30.61 -121.84
C LYS A 37 1.87 30.05 -120.88
N LYS A 38 0.92 29.25 -121.38
CA LYS A 38 -0.10 28.61 -120.53
C LYS A 38 0.51 27.59 -119.58
N GLU A 39 1.52 26.83 -120.02
CA GLU A 39 2.24 25.89 -119.16
C GLU A 39 3.04 26.61 -118.07
N ILE A 40 3.69 27.73 -118.40
CA ILE A 40 4.34 28.62 -117.42
C ILE A 40 3.32 29.19 -116.42
N GLU A 41 2.15 29.62 -116.89
CA GLU A 41 1.09 30.14 -116.03
C GLU A 41 0.52 29.05 -115.10
N ASN A 42 0.24 27.86 -115.62
CA ASN A 42 -0.23 26.72 -114.81
C ASN A 42 0.82 26.27 -113.79
N THR A 43 2.09 26.19 -114.18
CA THR A 43 3.17 25.85 -113.26
C THR A 43 3.36 26.92 -112.20
N ALA A 44 3.21 28.22 -112.53
CA ALA A 44 3.20 29.30 -111.56
C ALA A 44 2.05 29.17 -110.54
N MET A 45 0.82 28.88 -111.00
CA MET A 45 -0.33 28.65 -110.11
C MET A 45 -0.11 27.44 -109.18
N MET A 46 0.45 26.34 -109.70
CA MET A 46 0.82 25.18 -108.88
C MET A 46 1.90 25.53 -107.84
N LEU A 47 2.88 26.35 -108.22
CA LEU A 47 3.94 26.80 -107.33
C LEU A 47 3.37 27.69 -106.21
N GLU A 48 2.42 28.59 -106.51
CA GLU A 48 1.67 29.36 -105.52
C GLU A 48 0.83 28.46 -104.59
N SER A 49 0.20 27.40 -105.10
CA SER A 49 -0.52 26.43 -104.26
C SER A 49 0.45 25.73 -103.29
N TYR A 50 1.60 25.27 -103.79
CA TYR A 50 2.61 24.62 -102.96
C TYR A 50 3.25 25.57 -101.95
N THR A 51 3.47 26.85 -102.28
CA THR A 51 3.97 27.81 -101.29
C THR A 51 2.95 28.04 -100.18
N HIS A 52 1.67 28.11 -100.51
CA HIS A 52 0.60 28.25 -99.52
C HIS A 52 0.45 27.01 -98.62
N GLU A 53 0.55 25.81 -99.18
CA GLU A 53 0.58 24.56 -98.40
C GLU A 53 1.81 24.46 -97.50
N LEU A 54 2.99 24.85 -97.99
CA LEU A 54 4.22 24.90 -97.21
C LEU A 54 4.08 25.87 -96.03
N GLU A 55 3.46 27.03 -96.25
CA GLU A 55 3.22 28.02 -95.21
C GLU A 55 2.26 27.49 -94.13
N LYS A 56 1.17 26.81 -94.53
CA LYS A 56 0.28 26.09 -93.59
C LYS A 56 1.01 24.98 -92.82
N ALA A 57 1.85 24.20 -93.49
CA ALA A 57 2.62 23.15 -92.83
C ALA A 57 3.59 23.72 -91.80
N LYS A 58 4.23 24.86 -92.09
CA LYS A 58 5.09 25.57 -91.15
C LYS A 58 4.32 26.06 -89.93
N THR A 59 3.16 26.69 -90.11
CA THR A 59 2.37 27.18 -88.98
C THR A 59 1.84 26.05 -88.11
N LEU A 60 1.46 24.91 -88.70
CA LEU A 60 1.10 23.70 -87.95
C LEU A 60 2.30 23.12 -87.19
N LEU A 61 3.47 23.07 -87.81
CA LEU A 61 4.69 22.61 -87.15
C LEU A 61 5.07 23.49 -85.96
N ASP A 62 4.96 24.81 -86.10
CA ASP A 62 5.20 25.77 -85.01
C ASP A 62 4.19 25.59 -83.87
N ALA A 63 2.92 25.37 -84.19
CA ALA A 63 1.87 25.11 -83.21
C ALA A 63 2.13 23.79 -82.43
N VAL A 64 2.44 22.70 -83.14
CA VAL A 64 2.78 21.41 -82.53
C VAL A 64 4.05 21.50 -81.69
N SER A 65 5.05 22.27 -82.15
CA SER A 65 6.28 22.50 -81.39
C SER A 65 6.02 23.26 -80.09
N LEU A 66 5.09 24.21 -80.11
CA LEU A 66 4.67 24.94 -78.92
C LEU A 66 3.91 24.02 -77.94
N GLU A 67 2.98 23.21 -78.44
CA GLU A 67 2.23 22.23 -77.64
C GLU A 67 3.14 21.14 -77.04
N ALA A 68 4.15 20.69 -77.78
CA ALA A 68 5.13 19.74 -77.27
C ALA A 68 5.94 20.31 -76.10
N LYS A 69 6.29 21.61 -76.14
CA LYS A 69 6.96 22.29 -75.03
C LYS A 69 6.06 22.41 -73.80
N THR A 70 4.80 22.77 -73.98
CA THR A 70 3.85 22.89 -72.85
C THR A 70 3.63 21.53 -72.19
N VAL A 71 3.45 20.46 -72.98
CA VAL A 71 3.32 19.09 -72.44
C VAL A 71 4.60 18.67 -71.71
N GLN A 72 5.78 19.05 -72.21
CA GLN A 72 7.04 18.75 -71.54
C GLN A 72 7.15 19.43 -70.16
N GLU A 73 6.75 20.70 -70.06
CA GLU A 73 6.71 21.44 -68.79
C GLU A 73 5.70 20.81 -67.80
N GLU A 74 4.51 20.43 -68.28
CA GLU A 74 3.50 19.73 -67.47
C GLU A 74 4.01 18.38 -66.95
N VAL A 75 4.73 17.62 -67.78
CA VAL A 75 5.32 16.33 -67.37
C VAL A 75 6.42 16.52 -66.32
N GLU A 76 7.25 17.57 -66.44
CA GLU A 76 8.24 17.90 -65.41
C GLU A 76 7.56 18.30 -64.09
N SER A 77 6.55 19.16 -64.15
CA SER A 77 5.76 19.56 -62.97
C SER A 77 5.11 18.35 -62.29
N ALA A 78 4.45 17.47 -63.04
CA ALA A 78 3.84 16.25 -62.51
C ALA A 78 4.87 15.30 -61.87
N ARG A 79 6.09 15.22 -62.42
CA ARG A 79 7.18 14.43 -61.83
C ARG A 79 7.65 14.99 -60.48
N GLU A 80 7.72 16.31 -60.36
CA GLU A 80 8.06 16.96 -59.10
C GLU A 80 6.99 16.73 -58.03
N GLU A 81 5.71 16.84 -58.40
CA GLU A 81 4.59 16.53 -57.50
C GLU A 81 4.63 15.09 -57.01
N ILE A 82 4.80 14.12 -57.92
CA ILE A 82 4.94 12.69 -57.57
C ILE A 82 6.10 12.47 -56.59
N LYS A 83 7.23 13.16 -56.79
CA LYS A 83 8.39 13.07 -55.89
C LYS A 83 8.06 13.64 -54.51
N SER A 84 7.35 14.77 -54.44
CA SER A 84 6.89 15.37 -53.18
C SER A 84 5.94 14.45 -52.44
N THR A 85 4.89 13.95 -53.11
CA THR A 85 3.91 13.04 -52.51
C THR A 85 4.56 11.76 -51.99
N LYS A 86 5.56 11.22 -52.70
CA LYS A 86 6.30 10.03 -52.24
C LYS A 86 7.12 10.32 -50.98
N ALA A 87 7.70 11.50 -50.86
CA ALA A 87 8.42 11.92 -49.65
C ALA A 87 7.45 12.06 -48.46
N GLU A 88 6.29 12.68 -48.67
CA GLU A 88 5.23 12.80 -47.67
C GLU A 88 4.72 11.42 -47.24
N GLN A 89 4.47 10.51 -48.18
CA GLN A 89 4.05 9.14 -47.89
C GLN A 89 5.05 8.41 -46.98
N ASN A 90 6.35 8.53 -47.27
CA ASN A 90 7.39 7.93 -46.44
C ASN A 90 7.41 8.53 -45.02
N SER A 91 7.28 9.86 -44.92
CA SER A 91 7.18 10.56 -43.63
C SER A 91 5.99 10.07 -42.81
N ILE A 92 4.81 9.94 -43.43
CA ILE A 92 3.60 9.42 -42.79
C ILE A 92 3.80 7.96 -42.35
N LEU A 93 4.44 7.12 -43.16
CA LEU A 93 4.74 5.73 -42.79
C LEU A 93 5.64 5.66 -41.55
N ASP A 94 6.64 6.53 -41.45
CA ASP A 94 7.53 6.56 -40.30
C ASP A 94 6.81 7.10 -39.04
N GLN A 95 5.95 8.11 -39.20
CA GLN A 95 5.07 8.57 -38.11
C GLN A 95 4.13 7.47 -37.61
N ILE A 96 3.53 6.69 -38.51
CA ILE A 96 2.65 5.57 -38.16
C ILE A 96 3.44 4.49 -37.38
N LYS A 97 4.67 4.17 -37.80
CA LYS A 97 5.50 3.20 -37.08
C LYS A 97 5.82 3.68 -35.67
N SER A 98 6.22 4.95 -35.52
CA SER A 98 6.51 5.54 -34.20
C SER A 98 5.26 5.55 -33.31
N ALA A 99 4.11 5.98 -33.83
CA ALA A 99 2.86 5.99 -33.09
C ALA A 99 2.43 4.58 -32.65
N ASN A 100 2.64 3.56 -33.49
CA ASN A 100 2.37 2.17 -33.12
C ASN A 100 3.30 1.67 -32.02
N ALA A 101 4.59 2.01 -32.06
CA ALA A 101 5.55 1.64 -31.02
C ALA A 101 5.21 2.32 -29.67
N GLU A 102 4.81 3.60 -29.70
CA GLU A 102 4.32 4.31 -28.51
C GLU A 102 3.04 3.68 -27.95
N LEU A 103 2.08 3.34 -28.83
CA LEU A 103 0.84 2.66 -28.43
C LEU A 103 1.13 1.31 -27.76
N GLU A 104 2.08 0.54 -28.28
CA GLU A 104 2.47 -0.76 -27.72
C GLU A 104 3.15 -0.60 -26.35
N MET A 105 4.04 0.38 -26.19
CA MET A 105 4.60 0.74 -24.89
C MET A 105 3.51 1.12 -23.88
N VAL A 106 2.60 2.04 -24.25
CA VAL A 106 1.52 2.48 -23.36
C VAL A 106 0.64 1.30 -22.99
N ARG A 107 0.29 0.43 -23.94
CA ARG A 107 -0.47 -0.80 -23.65
C ARG A 107 0.27 -1.74 -22.71
N SER A 108 1.58 -1.89 -22.85
CA SER A 108 2.40 -2.75 -21.97
C SER A 108 2.48 -2.20 -20.55
N GLN A 109 2.59 -0.88 -20.38
CA GLN A 109 2.60 -0.22 -19.07
C GLN A 109 1.21 -0.26 -18.40
N TYR A 110 0.15 0.00 -19.17
CA TYR A 110 -1.23 -0.06 -18.68
C TYR A 110 -1.82 -1.48 -18.64
N SER A 111 -1.06 -2.49 -19.04
CA SER A 111 -1.50 -3.87 -19.03
C SER A 111 -1.58 -4.36 -17.59
N LYS A 112 -2.67 -4.02 -16.89
CA LYS A 112 -3.34 -4.63 -15.72
C LYS A 112 -2.52 -5.09 -14.51
N THR A 113 -1.29 -5.56 -14.69
CA THR A 113 -0.39 -6.16 -13.72
C THR A 113 -0.06 -5.22 -12.57
N GLU A 114 0.21 -3.94 -12.84
CA GLU A 114 0.50 -2.99 -11.76
C GLU A 114 -0.75 -2.70 -10.92
N ALA A 115 -1.89 -2.45 -11.55
CA ALA A 115 -3.15 -2.22 -10.85
C ALA A 115 -3.63 -3.47 -10.08
N GLU A 116 -3.45 -4.67 -10.65
CA GLU A 116 -3.77 -5.94 -10.01
C GLU A 116 -2.80 -6.26 -8.86
N SER A 117 -1.50 -5.96 -9.02
CA SER A 117 -0.49 -6.08 -7.97
C SER A 117 -0.79 -5.15 -6.81
N ILE A 118 -1.10 -3.87 -7.08
CA ILE A 118 -1.50 -2.91 -6.06
C ILE A 118 -2.78 -3.37 -5.36
N ARG A 119 -3.78 -3.87 -6.09
CA ARG A 119 -4.99 -4.46 -5.47
C ARG A 119 -4.68 -5.64 -4.57
N GLN A 120 -3.81 -6.55 -5.00
CA GLN A 120 -3.38 -7.68 -4.18
C GLN A 120 -2.67 -7.21 -2.91
N GLN A 121 -1.76 -6.23 -3.01
CA GLN A 121 -1.09 -5.66 -1.85
C GLN A 121 -2.07 -5.00 -0.88
N ILE A 122 -3.05 -4.24 -1.39
CA ILE A 122 -4.11 -3.63 -0.57
C ILE A 122 -4.92 -4.71 0.16
N ASN A 123 -5.33 -5.77 -0.54
CA ASN A 123 -6.10 -6.85 0.07
C ASN A 123 -5.28 -7.56 1.17
N SER A 124 -4.02 -7.89 0.91
CA SER A 124 -3.13 -8.49 1.90
C SER A 124 -2.96 -7.59 3.13
N ALA A 125 -2.77 -6.29 2.92
CA ALA A 125 -2.67 -5.33 4.02
C ALA A 125 -3.97 -5.24 4.84
N GLN A 126 -5.14 -5.31 4.19
CA GLN A 126 -6.44 -5.33 4.88
C GLN A 126 -6.65 -6.60 5.72
N GLU A 127 -6.24 -7.77 5.20
CA GLU A 127 -6.28 -9.02 5.93
C GLU A 127 -5.36 -8.99 7.16
N GLU A 128 -4.15 -8.47 7.02
CA GLU A 128 -3.21 -8.31 8.12
C GLU A 128 -3.74 -7.35 9.20
N LEU A 129 -4.30 -6.21 8.79
CA LEU A 129 -4.91 -5.24 9.71
C LEU A 129 -6.10 -5.86 10.47
N SER A 130 -6.87 -6.72 9.81
CA SER A 130 -7.98 -7.44 10.43
C SER A 130 -7.49 -8.44 11.49
N ARG A 131 -6.40 -9.16 11.22
CA ARG A 131 -5.76 -10.07 12.20
C ARG A 131 -5.22 -9.31 13.40
N ILE A 132 -4.49 -8.21 13.17
CA ILE A 132 -3.96 -7.37 14.25
C ILE A 132 -5.09 -6.84 15.15
N ASN A 133 -6.21 -6.40 14.56
CA ASN A 133 -7.36 -5.94 15.35
C ASN A 133 -7.98 -7.07 16.17
N TYR A 134 -8.08 -8.28 15.63
CA TYR A 134 -8.58 -9.43 16.38
C TYR A 134 -7.66 -9.78 17.56
N GLU A 135 -6.34 -9.83 17.34
CA GLU A 135 -5.35 -10.10 18.37
C GLU A 135 -5.38 -9.03 19.47
N LYS A 136 -5.50 -7.75 19.08
CA LYS A 136 -5.66 -6.63 20.02
C LYS A 136 -6.88 -6.81 20.91
N GLU A 137 -8.04 -7.15 20.34
CA GLU A 137 -9.28 -7.32 21.11
C GLU A 137 -9.19 -8.51 22.08
N SER A 138 -8.58 -9.60 21.64
CA SER A 138 -8.28 -10.76 22.49
C SER A 138 -7.38 -10.38 23.66
N ALA A 139 -6.32 -9.61 23.41
CA ALA A 139 -5.41 -9.14 24.44
C ALA A 139 -6.09 -8.20 25.45
N LEU A 140 -6.97 -7.31 24.99
CA LEU A 140 -7.78 -6.44 25.86
C LEU A 140 -8.69 -7.27 26.78
N THR A 141 -9.37 -8.27 26.23
CA THR A 141 -10.24 -9.18 27.01
C THR A 141 -9.43 -9.93 28.07
N GLU A 142 -8.24 -10.41 27.72
CA GLU A 142 -7.37 -11.10 28.66
C GLU A 142 -6.85 -10.16 29.77
N LEU A 143 -6.50 -8.92 29.42
CA LEU A 143 -6.09 -7.90 30.38
C LEU A 143 -7.19 -7.58 31.39
N GLU A 144 -8.44 -7.45 30.94
CA GLU A 144 -9.59 -7.23 31.82
C GLU A 144 -9.82 -8.41 32.77
N SER A 145 -9.69 -9.64 32.28
CA SER A 145 -9.78 -10.85 33.10
C SER A 145 -8.70 -10.87 34.19
N ILE A 146 -7.45 -10.57 33.84
CA ILE A 146 -6.34 -10.48 34.80
C ILE A 146 -6.63 -9.41 35.85
N LYS A 147 -7.10 -8.23 35.44
CA LYS A 147 -7.43 -7.14 36.35
C LYS A 147 -8.52 -7.55 37.35
N SER A 148 -9.55 -8.25 36.90
CA SER A 148 -10.58 -8.80 37.77
C SER A 148 -10.00 -9.79 38.78
N ASN A 149 -9.15 -10.72 38.32
CA ASN A 149 -8.51 -11.71 39.18
C ASN A 149 -7.62 -11.06 40.25
N ILE A 150 -6.88 -10.01 39.90
CA ILE A 150 -6.06 -9.23 40.86
C ILE A 150 -6.96 -8.58 41.92
N ILE A 151 -8.11 -8.02 41.54
CA ILE A 151 -9.05 -7.40 42.49
C ILE A 151 -9.57 -8.46 43.46
N SER A 152 -10.00 -9.62 42.96
CA SER A 152 -10.47 -10.73 43.80
C SER A 152 -9.37 -11.22 44.75
N ALA A 153 -8.16 -11.45 44.25
CA ALA A 153 -7.03 -11.90 45.06
C ALA A 153 -6.68 -10.89 46.18
N ARG A 154 -6.77 -9.58 45.91
CA ARG A 154 -6.57 -8.54 46.93
C ARG A 154 -7.66 -8.58 48.02
N GLN A 155 -8.92 -8.78 47.64
CA GLN A 155 -10.01 -8.91 48.61
C GLN A 155 -9.84 -10.13 49.49
N ASP A 156 -9.38 -11.26 48.93
CA ASP A 156 -9.15 -12.47 49.71
C ASP A 156 -7.94 -12.32 50.64
N LEU A 157 -6.87 -11.65 50.19
CA LEU A 157 -5.72 -11.29 51.03
C LEU A 157 -6.16 -10.44 52.24
N GLU A 158 -7.03 -9.45 52.03
CA GLU A 158 -7.56 -8.60 53.10
C GLU A 158 -8.38 -9.40 54.13
N LYS A 159 -9.23 -10.32 53.67
CA LYS A 159 -9.98 -11.23 54.57
C LYS A 159 -9.04 -12.12 55.38
N ILE A 160 -8.04 -12.73 54.74
CA ILE A 160 -7.07 -13.60 55.40
C ILE A 160 -6.29 -12.80 56.46
N THR A 161 -5.85 -11.59 56.12
CA THR A 161 -5.13 -10.71 57.05
C THR A 161 -5.99 -10.37 58.27
N SER A 162 -7.26 -10.04 58.04
CA SER A 162 -8.21 -9.74 59.12
C SER A 162 -8.46 -10.96 60.01
N SER A 163 -8.58 -12.16 59.42
CA SER A 163 -8.72 -13.42 60.17
C SER A 163 -7.50 -13.68 61.04
N ARG A 164 -6.29 -13.52 60.47
CA ARG A 164 -5.02 -13.69 61.19
C ARG A 164 -4.93 -12.75 62.41
N GLU A 165 -5.28 -11.48 62.26
CA GLU A 165 -5.28 -10.52 63.37
C GLU A 165 -6.29 -10.88 64.46
N ASN A 166 -7.40 -11.52 64.11
CA ASN A 166 -8.37 -12.01 65.08
C ASN A 166 -7.83 -13.23 65.84
N GLU A 167 -7.25 -14.20 65.12
CA GLU A 167 -6.61 -15.38 65.71
C GLU A 167 -5.44 -15.01 66.63
N GLU A 168 -4.61 -14.06 66.23
CA GLU A 168 -3.50 -13.54 67.06
C GLU A 168 -4.02 -12.97 68.38
N ARG A 169 -5.13 -12.22 68.35
CA ARG A 169 -5.80 -11.70 69.55
C ARG A 169 -6.36 -12.81 70.43
N GLU A 170 -6.97 -13.83 69.83
CA GLU A 170 -7.50 -14.98 70.55
C GLU A 170 -6.38 -15.79 71.24
N ILE A 171 -5.28 -16.04 70.54
CA ILE A 171 -4.08 -16.69 71.10
C ILE A 171 -3.54 -15.91 72.29
N GLU A 172 -3.45 -14.58 72.19
CA GLU A 172 -2.95 -13.76 73.29
C GLU A 172 -3.90 -13.80 74.49
N SER A 173 -5.22 -13.76 74.27
CA SER A 173 -6.21 -13.97 75.33
C SER A 173 -6.01 -15.34 76.01
N LEU A 174 -5.88 -16.41 75.25
CA LEU A 174 -5.68 -17.76 75.79
C LEU A 174 -4.38 -17.88 76.59
N LYS A 175 -3.29 -17.23 76.19
CA LYS A 175 -2.06 -17.16 77.00
C LYS A 175 -2.29 -16.47 78.35
N THR A 176 -3.02 -15.35 78.38
CA THR A 176 -3.31 -14.66 79.64
C THR A 176 -4.18 -15.51 80.58
N GLN A 177 -5.17 -16.21 80.03
CA GLN A 177 -5.99 -17.16 80.78
C GLN A 177 -5.16 -18.32 81.33
N HIS A 178 -4.26 -18.87 80.52
CA HIS A 178 -3.34 -19.93 80.94
C HIS A 178 -2.46 -19.49 82.11
N GLU A 179 -1.84 -18.31 82.05
CA GLU A 179 -1.01 -17.82 83.17
C GLU A 179 -1.83 -17.56 84.44
N THR A 180 -3.09 -17.12 84.29
CA THR A 180 -4.00 -16.99 85.43
C THR A 180 -4.30 -18.35 86.05
N LYS A 181 -4.68 -19.33 85.24
CA LYS A 181 -4.94 -20.71 85.69
C LYS A 181 -3.74 -21.35 86.36
N LYS A 182 -2.54 -21.11 85.83
CA LYS A 182 -1.28 -21.58 86.41
C LYS A 182 -1.03 -20.99 87.81
N LYS A 183 -1.34 -19.71 88.02
CA LYS A 183 -1.29 -19.08 89.35
C LYS A 183 -2.33 -19.66 90.30
N GLU A 184 -3.57 -19.86 89.85
CA GLU A 184 -4.62 -20.51 90.65
C GLU A 184 -4.19 -21.90 91.12
N ILE A 185 -3.66 -22.74 90.21
CA ILE A 185 -3.14 -24.07 90.54
C ILE A 185 -2.00 -24.01 91.58
N SER A 186 -1.08 -23.05 91.43
CA SER A 186 0.03 -22.86 92.38
C SER A 186 -0.47 -22.49 93.78
N LEU A 187 -1.49 -21.62 93.88
CA LEU A 187 -2.13 -21.27 95.15
C LEU A 187 -2.83 -22.47 95.78
N SER A 188 -3.66 -23.18 95.00
CA SER A 188 -4.34 -24.38 95.51
C SER A 188 -3.37 -25.46 95.97
N LYS A 189 -2.20 -25.60 95.32
CA LYS A 189 -1.15 -26.52 95.79
C LYS A 189 -0.61 -26.11 97.16
N LYS A 190 -0.36 -24.82 97.39
CA LYS A 190 0.08 -24.32 98.71
C LYS A 190 -0.99 -24.50 99.78
N GLU A 191 -2.25 -24.29 99.45
CA GLU A 191 -3.38 -24.53 100.35
C GLU A 191 -3.47 -26.02 100.75
N LEU A 192 -3.27 -26.93 99.78
CA LEU A 192 -3.20 -28.36 100.05
C LEU A 192 -2.03 -28.72 100.96
N GLU A 193 -0.83 -28.21 100.67
CA GLU A 193 0.35 -28.41 101.54
C GLU A 193 0.08 -27.91 102.98
N PHE A 194 -0.55 -26.75 103.13
CA PHE A 194 -0.95 -26.23 104.45
C PHE A 194 -1.94 -27.16 105.16
N ILE A 195 -3.00 -27.62 104.49
CA ILE A 195 -3.98 -28.57 105.04
C ILE A 195 -3.29 -29.87 105.45
N GLU A 196 -2.37 -30.41 104.65
CA GLU A 196 -1.59 -31.61 105.00
C GLU A 196 -0.76 -31.40 106.28
N THR A 197 -0.10 -30.24 106.43
CA THR A 197 0.65 -29.92 107.65
C THR A 197 -0.24 -29.79 108.89
N GLU A 198 -1.39 -29.12 108.78
CA GLU A 198 -2.37 -28.99 109.88
C GLU A 198 -3.00 -30.35 110.23
N LEU A 199 -3.27 -31.21 109.24
CA LEU A 199 -3.74 -32.57 109.50
C LEU A 199 -2.71 -33.42 110.23
N ALA A 200 -1.41 -33.23 109.96
CA ALA A 200 -0.33 -33.92 110.65
C ALA A 200 -0.16 -33.47 112.11
N THR A 201 -0.52 -32.22 112.45
CA THR A 201 -0.47 -31.69 113.82
C THR A 201 -1.73 -32.01 114.64
N VAL A 202 -2.90 -32.14 114.00
CA VAL A 202 -4.19 -32.43 114.65
C VAL A 202 -4.42 -33.94 114.78
N GLY A 203 -3.79 -34.56 115.79
CA GLY A 203 -4.16 -35.89 116.25
C GLY A 203 -5.46 -35.87 117.08
N ARG A 204 -6.65 -36.11 116.47
CA ARG A 204 -7.91 -36.55 117.15
C ARG A 204 -9.04 -37.00 116.18
N ALA A 205 -8.96 -38.28 115.82
CA ALA A 205 -9.90 -39.30 115.28
C ALA A 205 -11.36 -39.06 114.77
N SER A 206 -12.02 -37.89 114.84
CA SER A 206 -13.43 -37.75 114.40
C SER A 206 -13.61 -36.79 113.22
N ASP A 207 -13.05 -35.58 113.30
CA ASP A 207 -13.23 -34.54 112.28
C ASP A 207 -12.22 -34.68 111.13
N THR A 208 -11.09 -35.35 111.37
CA THR A 208 -10.04 -35.65 110.38
C THR A 208 -10.60 -36.39 109.17
N LYS A 209 -11.58 -37.30 109.35
CA LYS A 209 -12.14 -38.08 108.24
C LYS A 209 -12.96 -37.23 107.27
N LYS A 210 -13.74 -36.27 107.79
CA LYS A 210 -14.49 -35.30 106.97
C LYS A 210 -13.56 -34.31 106.28
N ILE A 211 -12.49 -33.89 106.94
CA ILE A 211 -11.48 -33.01 106.34
C ILE A 211 -10.72 -33.75 105.23
N VAL A 212 -10.35 -35.03 105.42
CA VAL A 212 -9.70 -35.85 104.40
C VAL A 212 -10.64 -36.10 103.21
N GLU A 213 -11.92 -36.36 103.45
CA GLU A 213 -12.90 -36.52 102.37
C GLU A 213 -13.12 -35.21 101.60
N ALA A 214 -13.17 -34.06 102.29
CA ALA A 214 -13.23 -32.74 101.66
C ALA A 214 -11.95 -32.41 100.88
N ALA A 215 -10.77 -32.69 101.43
CA ALA A 215 -9.49 -32.49 100.76
C ALA A 215 -9.36 -33.41 99.53
N GLY A 216 -9.81 -34.66 99.62
CA GLY A 216 -9.88 -35.59 98.50
C GLY A 216 -10.83 -35.10 97.40
N ALA A 217 -12.00 -34.56 97.76
CA ALA A 217 -12.93 -33.96 96.82
C ALA A 217 -12.35 -32.69 96.15
N VAL A 218 -11.62 -31.86 96.91
CA VAL A 218 -10.91 -30.69 96.38
C VAL A 218 -9.80 -31.12 95.42
N ALA A 219 -8.97 -32.10 95.80
CA ALA A 219 -7.91 -32.63 94.94
C ALA A 219 -8.47 -33.26 93.66
N ALA A 220 -9.57 -34.02 93.74
CA ALA A 220 -10.25 -34.58 92.59
C ALA A 220 -10.82 -33.49 91.67
N SER A 221 -11.42 -32.44 92.23
CA SER A 221 -11.94 -31.29 91.48
C SER A 221 -10.81 -30.50 90.80
N ILE A 222 -9.68 -30.29 91.49
CA ILE A 222 -8.49 -29.65 90.92
C ILE A 222 -7.93 -30.50 89.78
N ASN A 223 -7.81 -31.81 89.97
CA ASN A 223 -7.29 -32.70 88.93
C ASN A 223 -8.21 -32.73 87.70
N ALA A 224 -9.52 -32.72 87.91
CA ALA A 224 -10.48 -32.61 86.81
C ALA A 224 -10.35 -31.28 86.05
N LYS A 225 -10.18 -30.15 86.76
CA LYS A 225 -9.94 -28.83 86.14
C LYS A 225 -8.60 -28.77 85.39
N TYR A 226 -7.56 -29.40 85.93
CA TYR A 226 -6.25 -29.50 85.28
C TYR A 226 -6.33 -30.28 83.96
N GLU A 227 -6.98 -31.45 83.96
CA GLU A 227 -7.14 -32.26 82.75
C GLU A 227 -8.04 -31.58 81.70
N ALA A 228 -9.08 -30.84 82.13
CA ALA A 228 -9.89 -30.04 81.22
C ALA A 228 -9.07 -28.93 80.54
N ALA A 229 -8.30 -28.15 81.32
CA ALA A 229 -7.43 -27.11 80.78
C ALA A 229 -6.33 -27.66 79.85
N LYS A 230 -5.80 -28.85 80.16
CA LYS A 230 -4.83 -29.54 79.32
C LYS A 230 -5.42 -29.93 77.96
N LYS A 231 -6.66 -30.43 77.93
CA LYS A 231 -7.38 -30.74 76.67
C LYS A 231 -7.66 -29.49 75.86
N GLU A 232 -8.12 -28.41 76.49
CA GLU A 232 -8.34 -27.12 75.82
C GLU A 232 -7.05 -26.60 75.17
N LEU A 233 -5.91 -26.69 75.87
CA LEU A 233 -4.60 -26.32 75.33
C LEU A 233 -4.21 -27.14 74.09
N GLU A 234 -4.50 -28.44 74.10
CA GLU A 234 -4.20 -29.32 72.97
C GLU A 234 -5.04 -28.97 71.73
N ILE A 235 -6.33 -28.67 71.94
CA ILE A 235 -7.22 -28.18 70.86
C ILE A 235 -6.67 -26.87 70.27
N VAL A 236 -6.25 -25.92 71.12
CA VAL A 236 -5.68 -24.64 70.68
C VAL A 236 -4.38 -24.83 69.90
N LYS A 237 -3.51 -25.75 70.32
CA LYS A 237 -2.28 -26.07 69.57
C LYS A 237 -2.56 -26.64 68.20
N VAL A 238 -3.55 -27.52 68.08
CA VAL A 238 -3.97 -28.08 66.79
C VAL A 238 -4.55 -27.00 65.88
N ALA A 239 -5.39 -26.12 66.42
CA ALA A 239 -5.93 -24.98 65.67
C ALA A 239 -4.80 -24.06 65.15
N LEU A 240 -3.84 -23.70 66.01
CA LEU A 240 -2.67 -22.89 65.64
C LEU A 240 -1.83 -23.54 64.52
N ALA A 241 -1.64 -24.85 64.56
CA ALA A 241 -0.87 -25.56 63.54
C ALA A 241 -1.58 -25.49 62.17
N ARG A 242 -2.90 -25.69 62.18
CA ARG A 242 -3.72 -25.63 60.97
C ARG A 242 -3.74 -24.25 60.33
N THR A 243 -3.88 -23.19 61.14
CA THR A 243 -3.90 -21.82 60.61
C THR A 243 -2.54 -21.42 60.02
N LYS A 244 -1.44 -21.94 60.56
CA LYS A 244 -0.10 -21.77 59.96
C LYS A 244 0.04 -22.46 58.60
N GLU A 245 -0.50 -23.67 58.45
CA GLU A 245 -0.49 -24.37 57.14
C GLU A 245 -1.34 -23.63 56.11
N GLU A 246 -2.52 -23.15 56.50
CA GLU A 246 -3.39 -22.34 55.65
C GLU A 246 -2.70 -21.03 55.22
N LEU A 247 -1.96 -20.37 56.12
CA LEU A 247 -1.14 -19.20 55.78
C LEU A 247 -0.05 -19.51 54.75
N GLU A 248 0.70 -20.60 54.93
CA GLU A 248 1.73 -20.98 53.96
C GLU A 248 1.14 -21.33 52.58
N SER A 249 -0.02 -21.97 52.54
CA SER A 249 -0.70 -22.26 51.27
C SER A 249 -1.14 -20.99 50.54
N THR A 250 -1.76 -20.05 51.25
CA THR A 250 -2.24 -18.78 50.68
C THR A 250 -1.09 -17.89 50.24
N LYS A 251 0.03 -17.89 50.96
CA LYS A 251 1.25 -17.17 50.57
C LYS A 251 1.82 -17.70 49.25
N LYS A 252 1.87 -19.02 49.07
CA LYS A 252 2.33 -19.65 47.82
C LYS A 252 1.42 -19.33 46.63
N GLU A 253 0.11 -19.31 46.85
CA GLU A 253 -0.85 -18.91 45.81
C GLU A 253 -0.66 -17.43 45.42
N LEU A 254 -0.36 -16.56 46.38
CA LEU A 254 -0.05 -15.15 46.14
C LEU A 254 1.23 -14.96 45.34
N GLU A 255 2.31 -15.69 45.69
CA GLU A 255 3.56 -15.68 44.94
C GLU A 255 3.35 -16.18 43.51
N PHE A 256 2.61 -17.27 43.33
CA PHE A 256 2.27 -17.78 42.00
C PHE A 256 1.47 -16.79 41.14
N LEU A 257 0.48 -16.12 41.74
CA LEU A 257 -0.30 -15.09 41.06
C LEU A 257 0.57 -13.87 40.70
N LYS A 258 1.50 -13.50 41.58
CA LYS A 258 2.44 -12.40 41.35
C LYS A 258 3.42 -12.70 40.21
N ASP A 259 4.02 -13.89 40.21
CA ASP A 259 4.94 -14.32 39.14
C ASP A 259 4.23 -14.37 37.78
N LYS A 260 2.96 -14.81 37.77
CA LYS A 260 2.14 -14.84 36.55
C LYS A 260 1.79 -13.44 36.02
N THR A 261 1.71 -12.43 36.89
CA THR A 261 1.54 -11.02 36.48
C THR A 261 2.83 -10.35 36.05
N ASP A 262 3.98 -10.70 36.64
CA ASP A 262 5.28 -10.12 36.29
C ASP A 262 5.82 -10.66 34.95
N VAL A 263 5.58 -11.95 34.63
CA VAL A 263 5.96 -12.54 33.33
C VAL A 263 5.20 -11.90 32.15
N LYS A 264 3.97 -11.43 32.36
CA LYS A 264 3.16 -10.78 31.31
C LYS A 264 3.49 -9.31 31.06
N ASN A 265 4.29 -8.66 31.91
CA ASN A 265 4.73 -7.26 31.72
C ASN A 265 6.11 -7.15 31.02
N VAL A 266 6.77 -8.27 30.71
CA VAL A 266 8.14 -8.33 30.13
C VAL A 266 8.15 -8.79 28.65
N THR A 267 7.01 -9.16 28.10
CA THR A 267 6.79 -9.50 26.67
C THR A 267 5.79 -8.54 26.05
#